data_AF-A0A2J6RPB8-F1
#
_entry.id   AF-A0A2J6RPB8-F1
#
_cell.length_a   1.000
_cell.length_b   1.000
_cell.length_c   1.000
_cell.angle_alpha   90.00
_cell.angle_beta   90.00
_cell.angle_gamma   90.00
#
_symmetry.space_group_name_H-M   'P 1'
#
loop_
_entity.id
_entity.type
_entity.pdbx_description
1 polymer ?
#
loop_
_entity_poly.entity_id
_entity_poly.type
_entity_poly.pdbx_seq_one_letter_code
_entity_poly.pdbx_strand_id
1 'polypeptide(L)'
;MTLQTFTLFPHLPFELRLKIWDLALSEPRTVTISCHREMLDRERRFAKSFTSSTAPPPLLHVNRESRFEALSRYSPLFKTATSEVYTYISLRQDTIQCLDSVLEYMPRYEVGHIERLVLEVRDAEYFGHFHMDVVKRMESLKEVELLAGPGDLDYRWSRAERYAQTLLGNFHEKRFEDPAWRCPRMRIVNRESGEEVGFIEGGVLIEGWKEGDEIPDGLFP
;
A
#
# COMPACT_ATOMS: atom_id res chain seq x y z
N MET A 1 37.01 -14.97 -16.69
CA MET A 1 37.42 -14.62 -15.31
C MET A 1 36.31 -13.77 -14.72
N THR A 2 35.62 -14.22 -13.68
CA THR A 2 34.55 -13.45 -13.03
C THR A 2 35.14 -12.67 -11.87
N LEU A 3 34.99 -11.35 -11.87
CA LEU A 3 35.30 -10.49 -10.72
C LEU A 3 34.31 -10.81 -9.59
N GLN A 4 34.71 -11.65 -8.63
CA GLN A 4 33.86 -12.05 -7.50
C GLN A 4 33.89 -11.04 -6.33
N THR A 5 34.84 -10.10 -6.33
CA THR A 5 35.04 -9.15 -5.22
C THR A 5 35.33 -7.75 -5.74
N PHE A 6 34.62 -6.76 -5.20
CA PHE A 6 34.84 -5.34 -5.47
C PHE A 6 35.59 -4.70 -4.28
N THR A 7 36.90 -4.55 -4.40
CA THR A 7 37.79 -4.11 -3.31
C THR A 7 38.00 -2.60 -3.24
N LEU A 8 37.50 -1.84 -4.21
CA LEU A 8 37.71 -0.39 -4.28
C LEU A 8 36.75 0.39 -3.38
N PHE A 9 35.57 -0.15 -3.08
CA PHE A 9 34.55 0.55 -2.27
C PHE A 9 35.10 1.05 -0.91
N PRO A 10 35.78 0.22 -0.10
CA PRO A 10 36.30 0.66 1.20
C PRO A 10 37.38 1.75 1.12
N HIS A 11 38.00 1.95 -0.04
CA HIS A 11 39.02 2.98 -0.26
C HIS A 11 38.41 4.36 -0.55
N LEU A 12 37.10 4.43 -0.78
CA LEU A 12 36.41 5.71 -0.93
C LEU A 12 36.36 6.47 0.41
N PRO A 13 36.51 7.81 0.38
CA PRO A 13 36.22 8.66 1.52
C PRO A 13 34.85 8.32 2.13
N PHE A 14 34.76 8.40 3.45
CA PHE A 14 33.55 8.03 4.19
C PHE A 14 32.30 8.76 3.67
N GLU A 15 32.42 10.04 3.36
CA GLU A 15 31.33 10.87 2.81
C GLU A 15 30.79 10.33 1.48
N LEU A 16 31.67 9.83 0.61
CA LEU A 16 31.26 9.25 -0.67
C LEU A 16 30.58 7.89 -0.45
N ARG A 17 31.07 7.09 0.49
CA ARG A 17 30.42 5.81 0.85
C ARG A 17 29.01 6.03 1.38
N LEU A 18 28.83 7.00 2.28
CA LEU A 18 27.50 7.37 2.79
C LEU A 18 26.56 7.84 1.67
N LYS A 19 27.04 8.69 0.75
CA LYS A 19 26.24 9.11 -0.41
C LYS A 19 25.85 7.95 -1.30
N ILE A 20 26.74 6.99 -1.53
CA ILE A 20 26.43 5.79 -2.32
C ILE A 20 25.37 4.94 -1.61
N TRP A 21 25.49 4.74 -0.31
CA TRP A 21 24.48 4.00 0.47
C TRP A 21 23.14 4.71 0.50
N ASP A 22 23.14 6.03 0.70
CA ASP A 22 21.92 6.84 0.66
C ASP A 22 21.19 6.69 -0.67
N LEU A 23 21.90 6.88 -1.78
CA LEU A 23 21.34 6.74 -3.13
C LEU A 23 20.81 5.32 -3.37
N ALA A 24 21.58 4.28 -3.02
CA ALA A 24 21.17 2.90 -3.23
C ALA A 24 19.99 2.50 -2.33
N LEU A 25 19.84 3.14 -1.17
CA LEU A 25 18.71 2.92 -0.26
C LEU A 25 17.46 3.70 -0.67
N SER A 26 17.56 4.71 -1.53
CA SER A 26 16.44 5.54 -1.97
C SER A 26 15.64 4.96 -3.15
N GLU A 27 16.06 3.82 -3.70
CA GLU A 27 15.35 3.14 -4.78
C GLU A 27 13.96 2.66 -4.30
N PRO A 28 12.85 3.14 -4.90
CA PRO A 28 11.53 2.63 -4.57
C PRO A 28 11.38 1.17 -4.97
N ARG A 29 10.61 0.42 -4.20
CA ARG A 29 10.26 -0.97 -4.53
C ARG A 29 8.84 -1.31 -4.07
N THR A 30 8.29 -2.35 -4.67
CA THR A 30 7.00 -2.91 -4.26
C THR A 30 7.21 -4.17 -3.43
N VAL A 31 6.63 -4.19 -2.22
CA VAL A 31 6.68 -5.32 -1.30
C VAL A 31 5.33 -6.02 -1.29
N THR A 32 5.28 -7.24 -1.81
CA THR A 32 4.06 -8.03 -1.81
C THR A 32 3.87 -8.70 -0.45
N ILE A 33 2.72 -8.45 0.19
CA ILE A 33 2.36 -9.01 1.50
C ILE A 33 1.19 -9.98 1.35
N SER A 34 1.42 -11.21 1.77
CA SER A 34 0.41 -12.26 1.90
C SER A 34 0.07 -12.49 3.36
N CYS A 35 -1.17 -12.86 3.65
CA CYS A 35 -1.62 -13.20 5.00
C CYS A 35 -2.12 -14.64 5.04
N HIS A 36 -1.49 -15.46 5.87
CA HIS A 36 -1.99 -16.78 6.21
C HIS A 36 -2.97 -16.64 7.37
N ARG A 37 -4.21 -17.01 7.12
CA ARG A 37 -5.33 -16.90 8.06
C ARG A 37 -5.61 -18.25 8.68
N GLU A 38 -5.97 -18.26 9.96
CA GLU A 38 -6.40 -19.45 10.67
C GLU A 38 -7.70 -19.15 11.44
N MET A 39 -8.49 -20.19 11.68
CA MET A 39 -9.73 -20.08 12.45
C MET A 39 -9.42 -20.29 13.93
N LEU A 40 -9.80 -19.33 14.76
CA LEU A 40 -9.75 -19.48 16.22
C LEU A 40 -10.95 -20.32 16.70
N ASP A 41 -12.12 -20.07 16.11
CA ASP A 41 -13.36 -20.83 16.28
C ASP A 41 -14.19 -20.78 14.97
N ARG A 42 -15.45 -21.23 14.98
CA ARG A 42 -16.29 -21.26 13.78
C ARG A 42 -16.59 -19.88 13.20
N GLU A 43 -16.44 -18.81 13.98
CA GLU A 43 -16.87 -17.45 13.61
C GLU A 43 -15.68 -16.49 13.46
N ARG A 44 -14.54 -16.76 14.11
CA ARG A 44 -13.42 -15.82 14.23
C ARG A 44 -12.19 -16.33 13.48
N ARG A 45 -11.74 -15.54 12.51
CA ARG A 45 -10.45 -15.71 11.83
C ARG A 45 -9.42 -14.74 12.39
N PHE A 46 -8.17 -15.18 12.46
CA PHE A 46 -7.04 -14.32 12.80
C PHE A 46 -5.90 -14.49 11.79
N ALA A 47 -5.02 -13.51 11.70
CA ALA A 47 -3.78 -13.63 10.94
C ALA A 47 -2.77 -14.47 11.71
N LYS A 48 -2.49 -15.68 11.20
CA LYS A 48 -1.46 -16.57 11.73
C LYS A 48 -0.08 -16.01 11.44
N SER A 49 0.15 -15.57 10.21
CA SER A 49 1.41 -14.97 9.79
C SER A 49 1.23 -14.09 8.56
N PHE A 50 2.13 -13.13 8.41
CA PHE A 50 2.33 -12.40 7.16
C PHE A 50 3.62 -12.88 6.51
N THR A 51 3.59 -13.05 5.19
CA THR A 51 4.73 -13.49 4.40
C THR A 51 4.90 -12.58 3.21
N SER A 52 6.13 -12.48 2.72
CA SER A 52 6.44 -11.72 1.51
C SER A 52 7.23 -12.58 0.54
N SER A 53 6.87 -12.50 -0.73
CA SER A 53 7.65 -13.07 -1.83
C SER A 53 8.79 -12.14 -2.27
N THR A 54 8.77 -10.87 -1.83
CA THR A 54 9.79 -9.88 -2.16
C THR A 54 11.04 -10.12 -1.32
N ALA A 55 12.19 -10.18 -1.99
CA ALA A 55 13.47 -10.33 -1.30
C ALA A 55 13.76 -9.15 -0.35
N PRO A 56 14.46 -9.38 0.78
CA PRO A 56 14.88 -8.29 1.66
C PRO A 56 15.82 -7.32 0.91
N PRO A 57 15.88 -6.03 1.30
CA PRO A 57 16.80 -5.08 0.68
C PRO A 57 18.23 -5.64 0.65
N PRO A 58 18.89 -5.70 -0.53
CA PRO A 58 20.23 -6.28 -0.66
C PRO A 58 21.25 -5.66 0.31
N LEU A 59 21.11 -4.36 0.58
CA LEU A 59 21.99 -3.59 1.47
C LEU A 59 21.97 -4.06 2.94
N LEU A 60 20.98 -4.85 3.36
CA LEU A 60 21.01 -5.52 4.68
C LEU A 60 22.07 -6.63 4.76
N HIS A 61 22.59 -7.09 3.63
CA HIS A 61 23.42 -8.28 3.50
C HIS A 61 24.79 -8.02 2.82
N VAL A 62 25.04 -6.82 2.29
CA VAL A 62 26.31 -6.52 1.59
C VAL A 62 27.50 -6.50 2.55
N ASN A 63 27.45 -5.65 3.58
CA ASN A 63 28.48 -5.55 4.62
C ASN A 63 27.92 -4.87 5.89
N ARG A 64 28.76 -4.67 6.91
CA ARG A 64 28.32 -4.05 8.18
C ARG A 64 27.88 -2.60 8.04
N GLU A 65 28.56 -1.81 7.20
CA GLU A 65 28.24 -0.40 6.99
C GLU A 65 26.90 -0.24 6.27
N SER A 66 26.73 -0.90 5.13
CA SER A 66 25.46 -0.94 4.40
C SER A 66 24.30 -1.43 5.25
N ARG A 67 24.52 -2.46 6.10
CA ARG A 67 23.49 -2.94 7.03
C ARG A 67 23.11 -1.87 8.06
N PHE A 68 24.08 -1.13 8.58
CA PHE A 68 23.82 -0.04 9.53
C PHE A 68 22.98 1.06 8.86
N GLU A 69 23.36 1.50 7.66
CA GLU A 69 22.60 2.49 6.90
C GLU A 69 21.20 1.97 6.55
N ALA A 70 21.06 0.71 6.14
CA ALA A 70 19.77 0.11 5.80
C ALA A 70 18.82 0.02 7.01
N LEU A 71 19.33 -0.38 8.18
CA LEU A 71 18.52 -0.50 9.40
C LEU A 71 18.07 0.86 9.96
N SER A 72 18.63 1.98 9.49
CA SER A 72 18.10 3.32 9.80
C SER A 72 16.78 3.64 9.08
N ARG A 73 16.47 2.92 7.98
CA ARG A 73 15.29 3.17 7.12
C ARG A 73 14.28 2.03 7.11
N TYR A 74 14.77 0.80 7.25
CA TYR A 74 13.95 -0.41 7.17
C TYR A 74 13.77 -1.02 8.55
N SER A 75 12.51 -1.24 8.92
CA SER A 75 12.12 -1.90 10.17
C SER A 75 11.54 -3.28 9.90
N PRO A 76 11.74 -4.27 10.79
CA PRO A 76 11.08 -5.56 10.69
C PRO A 76 9.60 -5.43 11.08
N LEU A 77 8.70 -5.50 10.11
CA LEU A 77 7.25 -5.30 10.26
C LEU A 77 6.44 -6.57 9.97
N PHE A 78 5.13 -6.50 10.25
CA PHE A 78 4.12 -7.54 10.05
C PHE A 78 4.36 -8.81 10.89
N LYS A 79 4.89 -8.62 12.10
CA LYS A 79 4.97 -9.69 13.09
C LYS A 79 3.59 -9.99 13.65
N THR A 80 3.31 -11.26 13.92
CA THR A 80 2.10 -11.67 14.64
C THR A 80 2.47 -12.31 15.97
N ALA A 81 1.53 -12.40 16.89
CA ALA A 81 1.74 -13.11 18.15
C ALA A 81 2.00 -14.61 17.95
N THR A 82 1.62 -15.16 16.79
CA THR A 82 1.69 -16.59 16.45
C THR A 82 2.83 -16.93 15.49
N SER A 83 3.59 -15.94 15.00
CA SER A 83 4.69 -16.15 14.08
C SER A 83 5.76 -15.08 14.21
N GLU A 84 7.01 -15.52 14.33
CA GLU A 84 8.18 -14.63 14.34
C GLU A 84 8.60 -14.17 12.93
N VAL A 85 7.89 -14.58 11.88
CA VAL A 85 8.16 -14.12 10.52
C VAL A 85 7.91 -12.61 10.43
N TYR A 86 8.84 -11.90 9.79
CA TYR A 86 8.76 -10.47 9.55
C TYR A 86 9.36 -10.12 8.20
N THR A 87 9.02 -8.94 7.69
CA THR A 87 9.60 -8.39 6.47
C THR A 87 10.23 -7.04 6.77
N TYR A 88 11.45 -6.80 6.30
CA TYR A 88 12.09 -5.47 6.41
C TYR A 88 11.43 -4.52 5.42
N ILE A 89 10.80 -3.46 5.93
CA ILE A 89 9.98 -2.54 5.14
C ILE A 89 10.24 -1.11 5.61
N SER A 90 10.24 -0.18 4.67
CA SER A 90 10.19 1.25 4.93
C SER A 90 8.83 1.79 4.55
N LEU A 91 7.91 2.02 5.50
CA LEU A 91 6.51 2.38 5.21
C LEU A 91 6.34 3.72 4.46
N ARG A 92 7.36 4.60 4.53
CA ARG A 92 7.39 5.86 3.80
C ARG A 92 7.86 5.72 2.35
N GLN A 93 8.68 4.71 2.08
CA GLN A 93 9.36 4.54 0.78
C GLN A 93 8.83 3.35 -0.03
N ASP A 94 8.53 2.23 0.62
CA ASP A 94 8.05 1.02 -0.04
C ASP A 94 6.58 1.18 -0.41
N THR A 95 6.21 0.67 -1.59
CA THR A 95 4.81 0.47 -1.96
C THR A 95 4.38 -0.91 -1.46
N ILE A 96 3.34 -0.97 -0.64
CA ILE A 96 2.81 -2.25 -0.13
C ILE A 96 1.79 -2.78 -1.13
N GLN A 97 1.98 -4.00 -1.63
CA GLN A 97 1.03 -4.67 -2.50
C GLN A 97 0.40 -5.86 -1.79
N CYS A 98 -0.93 -5.95 -1.77
CA CYS A 98 -1.63 -7.12 -1.23
C CYS A 98 -3.04 -7.26 -1.82
N LEU A 99 -3.68 -8.40 -1.56
CA LEU A 99 -5.12 -8.53 -1.75
C LEU A 99 -5.85 -7.58 -0.79
N ASP A 100 -6.96 -7.00 -1.25
CA ASP A 100 -7.86 -6.14 -0.47
C ASP A 100 -8.21 -6.71 0.92
N SER A 101 -8.59 -7.98 0.96
CA SER A 101 -8.97 -8.70 2.17
C SER A 101 -7.84 -8.89 3.18
N VAL A 102 -6.58 -8.58 2.85
CA VAL A 102 -5.46 -8.60 3.79
C VAL A 102 -5.49 -7.39 4.72
N LEU A 103 -6.03 -6.26 4.27
CA LEU A 103 -6.03 -4.99 5.00
C LEU A 103 -6.64 -5.10 6.40
N GLU A 104 -7.74 -5.81 6.54
CA GLU A 104 -8.46 -5.97 7.82
C GLU A 104 -7.64 -6.67 8.90
N TYR A 105 -6.64 -7.44 8.48
CA TYR A 105 -5.77 -8.20 9.38
C TYR A 105 -4.49 -7.47 9.74
N MET A 106 -4.10 -6.44 8.97
CA MET A 106 -2.86 -5.72 9.19
C MET A 106 -2.85 -5.03 10.56
N PRO A 107 -1.72 -5.01 11.28
CA PRO A 107 -1.62 -4.27 12.54
C PRO A 107 -1.96 -2.78 12.34
N ARG A 108 -2.81 -2.23 13.22
CA ARG A 108 -3.32 -0.85 13.10
C ARG A 108 -2.21 0.21 13.00
N TYR A 109 -1.14 0.03 13.77
CA TYR A 109 0.00 0.94 13.72
C TYR A 109 0.68 0.90 12.35
N GLU A 110 0.95 -0.30 11.82
CA GLU A 110 1.65 -0.47 10.55
C GLU A 110 0.81 0.07 9.38
N VAL A 111 -0.48 -0.30 9.33
CA VAL A 111 -1.38 0.14 8.25
C VAL A 111 -1.57 1.67 8.23
N GLY A 112 -1.61 2.33 9.40
CA GLY A 112 -1.74 3.79 9.49
C GLY A 112 -0.54 4.59 8.97
N HIS A 113 0.63 3.95 8.86
CA HIS A 113 1.89 4.57 8.43
C HIS A 113 2.28 4.25 6.98
N ILE A 114 1.53 3.38 6.29
CA ILE A 114 1.75 3.09 4.87
C ILE A 114 1.46 4.35 4.06
N GLU A 115 2.45 4.83 3.30
CA GLU A 115 2.26 5.99 2.42
C GLU A 115 1.78 5.61 1.00
N ARG A 116 2.10 4.40 0.53
CA ARG A 116 1.78 3.93 -0.82
C ARG A 116 1.28 2.49 -0.81
N LEU A 117 0.12 2.27 -1.42
CA LEU A 117 -0.60 1.00 -1.38
C LEU A 117 -1.06 0.57 -2.77
N VAL A 118 -0.93 -0.71 -3.08
CA VAL A 118 -1.52 -1.36 -4.25
C VAL A 118 -2.43 -2.47 -3.75
N LEU A 119 -3.72 -2.40 -4.07
CA LEU A 119 -4.71 -3.40 -3.68
C LEU A 119 -5.16 -4.19 -4.89
N GLU A 120 -5.02 -5.51 -4.80
CA GLU A 120 -5.68 -6.43 -5.71
C GLU A 120 -7.13 -6.61 -5.25
N VAL A 121 -8.04 -5.90 -5.91
CA VAL A 121 -9.46 -5.84 -5.55
C VAL A 121 -10.20 -7.04 -6.12
N ARG A 122 -10.62 -7.98 -5.27
CA ARG A 122 -11.30 -9.18 -5.74
C ARG A 122 -12.70 -8.89 -6.26
N ASP A 123 -13.43 -8.04 -5.54
CA ASP A 123 -14.81 -7.71 -5.86
C ASP A 123 -15.06 -6.22 -5.57
N ALA A 124 -15.27 -5.46 -6.64
CA ALA A 124 -15.50 -4.02 -6.56
C ALA A 124 -16.85 -3.68 -5.89
N GLU A 125 -17.86 -4.54 -6.00
CA GLU A 125 -19.19 -4.30 -5.41
C GLU A 125 -19.13 -4.33 -3.88
N TYR A 126 -18.25 -5.15 -3.32
CA TYR A 126 -18.09 -5.30 -1.87
C TYR A 126 -16.94 -4.48 -1.26
N PHE A 127 -16.02 -3.97 -2.10
CA PHE A 127 -14.86 -3.21 -1.64
C PHE A 127 -15.23 -2.04 -0.72
N GLY A 128 -16.25 -1.27 -1.11
CA GLY A 128 -16.77 -0.13 -0.37
C GLY A 128 -17.11 -0.49 1.08
N HIS A 129 -17.91 -1.54 1.24
CA HIS A 129 -18.43 -1.98 2.53
C HIS A 129 -17.35 -2.54 3.47
N PHE A 130 -16.39 -3.30 2.95
CA PHE A 130 -15.41 -3.99 3.80
C PHE A 130 -14.12 -3.23 4.03
N HIS A 131 -13.69 -2.39 3.07
CA HIS A 131 -12.31 -1.91 3.06
C HIS A 131 -12.18 -0.39 3.13
N MET A 132 -13.21 0.38 2.74
CA MET A 132 -13.11 1.85 2.75
C MET A 132 -12.88 2.43 4.14
N ASP A 133 -13.47 1.85 5.18
CA ASP A 133 -13.23 2.29 6.55
C ASP A 133 -11.78 2.08 6.98
N VAL A 134 -11.12 1.03 6.47
CA VAL A 134 -9.69 0.82 6.72
C VAL A 134 -8.89 1.88 5.96
N VAL A 135 -9.15 2.07 4.67
CA VAL A 135 -8.46 3.06 3.82
C VAL A 135 -8.58 4.47 4.39
N LYS A 136 -9.78 4.86 4.84
CA LYS A 136 -10.05 6.18 5.44
C LYS A 136 -9.22 6.42 6.71
N ARG A 137 -8.96 5.38 7.51
CA ARG A 137 -8.13 5.46 8.73
C ARG A 137 -6.63 5.46 8.45
N MET A 138 -6.18 5.27 7.22
CA MET A 138 -4.76 5.30 6.88
C MET A 138 -4.27 6.75 6.77
N GLU A 139 -3.94 7.36 7.91
CA GLU A 139 -3.62 8.79 8.02
C GLU A 139 -2.42 9.23 7.16
N SER A 140 -1.46 8.33 6.94
CA SER A 140 -0.25 8.62 6.14
C SER A 140 -0.41 8.29 4.66
N LEU A 141 -1.54 7.70 4.24
CA LEU A 141 -1.71 7.21 2.88
C LEU A 141 -1.78 8.38 1.90
N LYS A 142 -0.83 8.39 0.95
CA LYS A 142 -0.72 9.41 -0.10
C LYS A 142 -1.22 8.88 -1.43
N GLU A 143 -0.95 7.61 -1.71
CA GLU A 143 -1.26 7.01 -3.00
C GLU A 143 -1.84 5.61 -2.82
N VAL A 144 -2.95 5.34 -3.51
CA VAL A 144 -3.56 4.02 -3.58
C VAL A 144 -3.87 3.64 -5.02
N GLU A 145 -3.39 2.47 -5.44
CA GLU A 145 -3.70 1.89 -6.73
C GLU A 145 -4.58 0.66 -6.54
N LEU A 146 -5.68 0.59 -7.28
CA LEU A 146 -6.65 -0.51 -7.21
C LEU A 146 -6.53 -1.34 -8.50
N LEU A 147 -5.92 -2.52 -8.38
CA LEU A 147 -5.85 -3.53 -9.44
C LEU A 147 -7.15 -4.33 -9.46
N ALA A 148 -8.08 -3.88 -10.30
CA ALA A 148 -9.43 -4.42 -10.41
C ALA A 148 -9.72 -4.91 -11.83
N GLY A 149 -10.68 -5.81 -12.00
CA GLY A 149 -11.12 -6.28 -13.31
C GLY A 149 -12.62 -6.55 -13.29
N PRO A 150 -13.22 -6.82 -14.47
CA PRO A 150 -14.60 -7.28 -14.53
C PRO A 150 -14.73 -8.57 -13.70
N GLY A 151 -15.79 -8.69 -12.91
CA GLY A 151 -16.02 -9.90 -12.12
C GLY A 151 -16.26 -11.11 -13.04
N ASP A 152 -16.10 -12.33 -12.51
CA ASP A 152 -16.31 -13.58 -13.26
C ASP A 152 -17.69 -13.68 -13.97
N LEU A 153 -18.66 -12.83 -13.58
CA LEU A 153 -20.02 -12.77 -14.10
C LEU A 153 -20.30 -11.60 -15.07
N ASP A 154 -19.32 -10.71 -15.34
CA ASP A 154 -19.49 -9.56 -16.24
C ASP A 154 -19.39 -9.99 -17.72
N TYR A 155 -20.49 -10.50 -18.26
CA TYR A 155 -20.59 -10.77 -19.70
C TYR A 155 -20.68 -9.47 -20.53
N ARG A 156 -19.73 -9.34 -21.47
CA ARG A 156 -19.86 -8.75 -22.82
C ARG A 156 -20.04 -7.21 -22.92
N TRP A 157 -18.90 -6.55 -23.08
CA TRP A 157 -18.62 -5.33 -23.88
C TRP A 157 -19.34 -4.01 -23.54
N SER A 158 -20.42 -3.98 -22.75
CA SER A 158 -21.07 -2.72 -22.30
C SER A 158 -20.90 -2.41 -20.81
N ARG A 159 -20.26 -3.31 -20.05
CA ARG A 159 -20.04 -3.20 -18.58
C ARG A 159 -18.56 -3.24 -18.17
N ALA A 160 -17.64 -3.19 -19.14
CA ALA A 160 -16.22 -3.45 -18.93
C ALA A 160 -15.53 -2.49 -17.94
N GLU A 161 -16.19 -1.42 -17.49
CA GLU A 161 -15.67 -0.45 -16.51
C GLU A 161 -16.63 -0.20 -15.35
N ARG A 162 -17.69 -1.03 -15.18
CA ARG A 162 -18.64 -0.87 -14.07
C ARG A 162 -17.93 -0.95 -12.72
N TYR A 163 -16.96 -1.85 -12.59
CA TYR A 163 -16.12 -1.94 -11.39
C TYR A 163 -15.37 -0.62 -11.11
N ALA A 164 -14.91 0.08 -12.16
CA ALA A 164 -14.20 1.35 -12.00
C ALA A 164 -15.14 2.44 -11.49
N GLN A 165 -16.35 2.53 -12.06
CA GLN A 165 -17.40 3.44 -11.58
C GLN A 165 -17.80 3.15 -10.12
N THR A 166 -17.95 1.88 -9.74
CA THR A 166 -18.24 1.48 -8.37
C THR A 166 -17.13 1.90 -7.41
N LEU A 167 -15.87 1.63 -7.75
CA LEU A 167 -14.73 2.02 -6.91
C LEU A 167 -14.59 3.54 -6.81
N LEU A 168 -14.74 4.29 -7.91
CA LEU A 168 -14.79 5.76 -7.87
C LEU A 168 -15.91 6.24 -6.95
N GLY A 169 -17.12 5.67 -7.09
CA GLY A 169 -18.28 5.96 -6.26
C GLY A 169 -18.01 5.77 -4.77
N ASN A 170 -17.39 4.65 -4.38
CA ASN A 170 -17.04 4.37 -2.99
C ASN A 170 -16.13 5.45 -2.39
N PHE A 171 -15.15 5.95 -3.15
CA PHE A 171 -14.28 7.04 -2.67
C PHE A 171 -15.01 8.38 -2.64
N HIS A 172 -15.81 8.69 -3.65
CA HIS A 172 -16.61 9.92 -3.67
C HIS A 172 -17.62 9.98 -2.51
N GLU A 173 -18.30 8.88 -2.21
CA GLU A 173 -19.21 8.76 -1.06
C GLU A 173 -18.49 9.07 0.25
N LYS A 174 -17.31 8.46 0.48
CA LYS A 174 -16.52 8.74 1.70
C LYS A 174 -15.98 10.15 1.78
N ARG A 175 -15.65 10.78 0.65
CA ARG A 175 -15.29 12.19 0.60
C ARG A 175 -16.51 13.08 0.91
N PHE A 176 -17.71 12.71 0.45
CA PHE A 176 -18.93 13.46 0.74
C PHE A 176 -19.34 13.37 2.22
N GLU A 177 -19.25 12.18 2.81
CA GLU A 177 -19.51 11.98 4.24
C GLU A 177 -18.55 12.76 5.13
N ASP A 178 -17.31 12.99 4.67
CA ASP A 178 -16.27 13.68 5.40
C ASP A 178 -15.40 14.53 4.46
N PRO A 179 -15.84 15.78 4.16
CA PRO A 179 -15.12 16.69 3.29
C PRO A 179 -13.72 17.08 3.77
N ALA A 180 -13.44 16.90 5.07
CA ALA A 180 -12.13 17.14 5.67
C ALA A 180 -11.19 15.94 5.55
N TRP A 181 -11.69 14.77 5.12
CA TRP A 181 -10.86 13.60 4.86
C TRP A 181 -9.84 13.91 3.77
N ARG A 182 -8.56 13.74 4.11
CA ARG A 182 -7.46 13.82 3.16
C ARG A 182 -7.42 12.53 2.33
N CYS A 183 -8.28 12.48 1.31
CA CYS A 183 -8.32 11.37 0.37
C CYS A 183 -6.93 11.18 -0.28
N PRO A 184 -6.39 9.96 -0.38
CA PRO A 184 -5.17 9.71 -1.13
C PRO A 184 -5.40 9.97 -2.62
N ARG A 185 -4.32 10.19 -3.37
CA ARG A 185 -4.37 10.10 -4.82
C ARG A 185 -4.69 8.65 -5.19
N MET A 186 -5.75 8.44 -5.94
CA MET A 186 -6.26 7.10 -6.23
C MET A 186 -6.27 6.83 -7.72
N ARG A 187 -5.82 5.64 -8.09
CA ARG A 187 -5.81 5.13 -9.47
C ARG A 187 -6.50 3.79 -9.51
N ILE A 188 -7.25 3.54 -10.57
CA ILE A 188 -7.85 2.24 -10.86
C ILE A 188 -7.19 1.73 -12.13
N VAL A 189 -6.56 0.57 -12.04
CA VAL A 189 -5.86 -0.05 -13.15
C VAL A 189 -6.53 -1.39 -13.43
N ASN A 190 -6.86 -1.64 -14.69
CA ASN A 190 -7.39 -2.91 -15.13
C ASN A 190 -6.34 -4.00 -14.91
N ARG A 191 -6.69 -5.05 -14.15
CA ARG A 191 -5.77 -6.13 -13.77
C ARG A 191 -5.21 -6.90 -14.98
N GLU A 192 -5.98 -7.02 -16.05
CA GLU A 192 -5.60 -7.81 -17.23
C GLU A 192 -4.81 -6.98 -18.24
N SER A 193 -5.31 -5.79 -18.59
CA SER A 193 -4.68 -4.94 -19.61
C SER A 193 -3.58 -4.03 -19.05
N GLY A 194 -3.59 -3.75 -17.75
CA GLY A 194 -2.71 -2.75 -17.12
C GLY A 194 -3.09 -1.30 -17.45
N GLU A 195 -4.23 -1.08 -18.11
CA GLU A 195 -4.70 0.25 -18.48
C GLU A 195 -5.31 0.99 -17.27
N GLU A 196 -5.03 2.28 -17.15
CA GLU A 196 -5.71 3.14 -16.17
C GLU A 196 -7.13 3.44 -16.65
N VAL A 197 -8.11 3.07 -15.83
CA VAL A 197 -9.54 3.20 -16.13
C VAL A 197 -10.27 4.15 -15.16
N GLY A 198 -9.56 4.69 -14.18
CA GLY A 198 -10.13 5.62 -13.21
C GLY A 198 -9.07 6.33 -12.38
N PHE A 199 -9.38 7.57 -11.99
CA PHE A 199 -8.44 8.46 -11.32
C PHE A 199 -9.15 9.43 -10.36
N ILE A 200 -8.55 9.69 -9.20
CA ILE A 200 -8.87 10.79 -8.29
C ILE A 200 -7.55 11.43 -7.84
N GLU A 201 -7.40 12.75 -8.01
CA GLU A 201 -6.19 13.51 -7.65
C GLU A 201 -5.84 13.42 -6.15
N GLY A 202 -6.85 13.21 -5.30
CA GLY A 202 -6.72 13.18 -3.84
C GLY A 202 -6.93 14.55 -3.21
N GLY A 203 -6.51 14.67 -1.95
CA GLY A 203 -6.66 15.88 -1.13
C GLY A 203 -8.00 15.99 -0.41
N VAL A 204 -8.10 17.00 0.44
CA VAL A 204 -9.37 17.35 1.12
C VAL A 204 -10.31 18.04 0.13
N LEU A 205 -11.61 17.88 0.32
CA LEU A 205 -12.59 18.60 -0.49
C LEU A 205 -12.77 20.03 0.00
N ILE A 206 -12.87 20.20 1.32
CA ILE A 206 -13.07 21.50 1.96
C ILE A 206 -12.04 21.62 3.08
N GLU A 207 -11.06 22.50 2.87
CA GLU A 207 -10.04 22.80 3.88
C GLU A 207 -10.68 23.35 5.15
N GLY A 208 -10.41 22.72 6.29
CA GLY A 208 -10.88 23.17 7.60
C GLY A 208 -12.34 22.86 7.94
N TRP A 209 -13.06 22.11 7.10
CA TRP A 209 -14.45 21.67 7.38
C TRP A 209 -14.53 20.83 8.65
N LYS A 210 -15.60 21.01 9.42
CA LYS A 210 -15.92 20.24 10.61
C LYS A 210 -17.33 19.69 10.52
N GLU A 211 -17.57 18.60 11.26
CA GLU A 211 -18.90 18.01 11.35
C GLU A 211 -19.93 19.05 11.81
N GLY A 212 -20.95 19.28 10.97
CA GLY A 212 -21.98 20.30 11.16
C GLY A 212 -21.83 21.55 10.30
N ASP A 213 -20.71 21.74 9.61
CA ASP A 213 -20.53 22.83 8.64
C ASP A 213 -21.33 22.56 7.35
N GLU A 214 -21.92 23.61 6.78
CA GLU A 214 -22.66 23.51 5.51
C GLU A 214 -21.74 23.08 4.35
N ILE A 215 -22.24 22.19 3.49
CA ILE A 215 -21.56 21.81 2.25
C ILE A 215 -22.02 22.80 1.15
N PRO A 216 -21.12 23.59 0.55
CA PRO A 216 -21.49 24.55 -0.49
C PRO A 216 -22.25 23.90 -1.67
N ASP A 217 -23.34 24.54 -2.09
CA ASP A 217 -24.11 24.14 -3.27
C ASP A 217 -23.24 24.18 -4.53
N GLY A 218 -23.26 23.10 -5.33
CA GLY A 218 -22.52 23.03 -6.61
C GLY A 218 -21.05 22.60 -6.51
N LEU A 219 -20.59 22.12 -5.36
CA LEU A 219 -19.28 21.46 -5.21
C LEU A 219 -19.12 20.21 -6.08
N PHE A 220 -20.23 19.69 -6.63
CA PHE A 220 -20.27 18.52 -7.49
C PHE A 220 -21.23 18.76 -8.67
N PRO A 221 -20.97 18.11 -9.82
CA PRO A 221 -21.86 18.11 -11.00
C PRO A 221 -23.18 17.38 -10.77
#